data_AF-A0A356LEG1-F1
#
_entry.id   AF-A0A356LEG1-F1
#
_cell.length_a   1.000
_cell.length_b   1.000
_cell.length_c   1.000
_cell.angle_alpha   90.00
_cell.angle_beta   90.00
_cell.angle_gamma   90.00
#
_symmetry.space_group_name_H-M   'P 1'
#
loop_
_entity.id
_entity.type
_entity.pdbx_description
1 polymer ?
#
loop_
_entity_poly.entity_id
_entity_poly.type
_entity_poly.pdbx_seq_one_letter_code
_entity_poly.pdbx_strand_id
1 'polypeptide(L)'
;MVQEGTATAATIIGRSCLIVGTGSRLHGTEALGEHACLALPGTAVAHMQALGYEQFSHVPPELTLVQWLAMPQWHDCRPGCTASSGLERVHALFADGQTAVLGGFGVNDESPLRLPALQRLIPALFEQLSDPDIARCADMPRWPLAYRLDALKPQLGDINLAQLFLGHGGTLVWCQELVIRRMRYNAIVTDAVLSDADRDFVAGVHHHIEGNIKALFDPGGLFVYPDELLPGSAGR
;
A
#
# COMPACT_ATOMS: atom_id res chain seq x y z
N MET A 1 7.39 15.30 1.18
CA MET A 1 8.18 14.55 0.18
C MET A 1 7.24 13.61 -0.55
N VAL A 2 7.40 13.47 -1.86
CA VAL A 2 6.53 12.62 -2.70
C VAL A 2 7.37 11.82 -3.69
N GLN A 3 6.95 10.59 -3.95
CA GLN A 3 7.55 9.74 -4.96
C GLN A 3 7.06 10.14 -6.35
N GLU A 4 7.98 10.25 -7.31
CA GLU A 4 7.64 10.56 -8.69
C GLU A 4 6.62 9.56 -9.24
N GLY A 5 5.61 10.07 -9.95
CA GLY A 5 4.57 9.26 -10.55
C GLY A 5 3.42 8.88 -9.62
N THR A 6 3.50 9.16 -8.30
CA THR A 6 2.34 9.07 -7.39
C THR A 6 1.63 10.43 -7.24
N ALA A 7 2.40 11.53 -7.32
CA ALA A 7 1.86 12.88 -7.49
C ALA A 7 2.81 13.74 -8.32
N THR A 8 2.30 14.88 -8.79
CA THR A 8 3.05 15.89 -9.54
C THR A 8 2.93 17.25 -8.84
N ALA A 9 3.78 18.22 -9.23
CA ALA A 9 3.67 19.59 -8.73
C ALA A 9 2.29 20.23 -9.02
N ALA A 10 1.57 19.75 -10.05
CA ALA A 10 0.24 20.24 -10.38
C ALA A 10 -0.88 19.59 -9.54
N THR A 11 -0.62 18.44 -8.92
CA THR A 11 -1.62 17.73 -8.11
C THR A 11 -1.43 17.91 -6.61
N ILE A 12 -0.30 18.46 -6.17
CA ILE A 12 -0.03 18.75 -4.76
C ILE A 12 -0.50 20.17 -4.44
N ILE A 13 -1.29 20.32 -3.37
CA ILE A 13 -1.76 21.61 -2.86
C ILE A 13 -1.28 21.85 -1.43
N GLY A 14 -1.22 23.12 -1.01
CA GLY A 14 -1.03 23.49 0.39
C GLY A 14 0.40 23.45 0.95
N ARG A 15 1.40 22.93 0.21
CA ARG A 15 2.81 22.94 0.67
C ARG A 15 3.85 22.80 -0.44
N SER A 16 5.04 23.33 -0.20
CA SER A 16 6.24 23.00 -0.98
C SER A 16 6.65 21.54 -0.74
N CYS A 17 6.93 20.81 -1.82
CA CYS A 17 7.29 19.39 -1.75
C CYS A 17 8.54 19.08 -2.56
N LEU A 18 9.40 18.22 -2.00
CA LEU A 18 10.44 17.53 -2.76
C LEU A 18 9.82 16.33 -3.48
N ILE A 19 9.88 16.33 -4.82
CA ILE A 19 9.53 15.18 -5.66
C ILE A 19 10.81 14.41 -5.95
N VAL A 20 10.81 13.12 -5.62
CA VAL A 20 11.99 12.26 -5.76
C VAL A 20 11.72 11.20 -6.81
N GLY A 21 12.53 11.20 -7.88
CA GLY A 21 12.45 10.22 -8.96
C GLY A 21 13.13 8.89 -8.62
N THR A 22 12.64 7.80 -9.20
CA THR A 22 13.36 6.52 -9.17
C THR A 22 14.53 6.60 -10.15
N GLY A 23 15.76 6.71 -9.63
CA GLY A 23 16.96 6.71 -10.47
C GLY A 23 17.12 5.39 -11.23
N SER A 24 17.89 5.41 -12.32
CA SER A 24 18.11 4.26 -13.22
C SER A 24 18.71 3.00 -12.56
N ARG A 25 19.20 3.12 -11.31
CA ARG A 25 19.73 2.00 -10.52
C ARG A 25 18.66 1.26 -9.72
N LEU A 26 17.43 1.75 -9.67
CA LEU A 26 16.33 1.16 -8.90
C LEU A 26 15.36 0.36 -9.80
N HIS A 27 15.89 -0.35 -10.79
CA HIS A 27 15.12 -1.16 -11.73
C HIS A 27 15.69 -2.58 -11.79
N GLY A 28 14.80 -3.57 -11.93
CA GLY A 28 15.17 -4.97 -12.14
C GLY A 28 14.59 -5.89 -11.08
N THR A 29 14.72 -7.18 -11.37
CA THR A 29 14.25 -8.26 -10.51
C THR A 29 15.34 -9.30 -10.31
N GLU A 30 15.36 -9.90 -9.14
CA GLU A 30 16.17 -11.08 -8.84
C GLU A 30 15.23 -12.22 -8.42
N ALA A 31 15.38 -13.39 -9.04
CA ALA A 31 14.55 -14.54 -8.71
C ALA A 31 14.82 -15.02 -7.28
N LEU A 32 13.77 -15.22 -6.50
CA LEU A 32 13.82 -15.81 -5.16
C LEU A 32 13.08 -17.15 -5.20
N GLY A 33 13.83 -18.20 -5.54
CA GLY A 33 13.25 -19.51 -5.81
C GLY A 33 12.39 -19.53 -7.07
N GLU A 34 11.44 -20.46 -7.13
CA GLU A 34 10.62 -20.70 -8.33
C GLU A 34 9.36 -19.82 -8.42
N HIS A 35 8.93 -19.24 -7.31
CA HIS A 35 7.60 -18.62 -7.18
C HIS A 35 7.62 -17.21 -6.63
N ALA A 36 8.79 -16.59 -6.47
CA ALA A 36 8.90 -15.20 -6.03
C ALA A 36 10.10 -14.49 -6.68
N CYS A 37 10.09 -13.17 -6.61
CA CYS A 37 11.27 -12.36 -6.91
C CYS A 37 11.40 -11.20 -5.93
N LEU A 38 12.65 -10.79 -5.69
CA LEU A 38 12.96 -9.44 -5.26
C LEU A 38 12.79 -8.52 -6.48
N ALA A 39 12.15 -7.38 -6.30
CA ALA A 39 11.95 -6.39 -7.34
C ALA A 39 12.25 -4.99 -6.81
N LEU A 40 12.92 -4.18 -7.62
CA LEU A 40 13.20 -2.79 -7.30
C LEU A 40 12.02 -1.88 -7.69
N PRO A 41 11.78 -0.77 -6.97
CA PRO A 41 10.57 0.05 -7.08
C PRO A 41 10.36 0.66 -8.47
N GLY A 42 11.43 0.98 -9.21
CA GLY A 42 11.37 1.51 -10.57
C GLY A 42 11.09 0.45 -11.64
N THR A 43 11.08 -0.84 -11.30
CA THR A 43 10.80 -1.91 -12.26
C THR A 43 9.43 -1.69 -12.90
N ALA A 44 9.37 -1.73 -14.24
CA ALA A 44 8.11 -1.57 -14.96
C ALA A 44 7.21 -2.80 -14.77
N VAL A 45 5.91 -2.59 -14.73
CA VAL A 45 4.89 -3.63 -14.69
C VAL A 45 4.99 -4.56 -15.90
N ALA A 46 5.32 -4.01 -17.09
CA ALA A 46 5.60 -4.79 -18.29
C ALA A 46 6.63 -5.91 -18.08
N HIS A 47 7.66 -5.65 -17.26
CA HIS A 47 8.69 -6.64 -16.94
C HIS A 47 8.12 -7.80 -16.12
N MET A 48 7.25 -7.50 -15.15
CA MET A 48 6.57 -8.52 -14.34
C MET A 48 5.59 -9.35 -15.16
N GLN A 49 4.84 -8.71 -16.07
CA GLN A 49 3.95 -9.38 -17.02
C GLN A 49 4.73 -10.34 -17.93
N ALA A 50 5.87 -9.90 -18.47
CA ALA A 50 6.74 -10.74 -19.30
C ALA A 50 7.31 -11.96 -18.55
N LEU A 51 7.49 -11.85 -17.22
CA LEU A 51 7.89 -12.95 -16.35
C LEU A 51 6.73 -13.88 -15.94
N GLY A 52 5.50 -13.60 -16.35
CA GLY A 52 4.32 -14.42 -16.06
C GLY A 52 3.72 -14.21 -14.66
N TYR A 53 3.84 -13.00 -14.11
CA TYR A 53 3.13 -12.62 -12.89
C TYR A 53 1.71 -12.16 -13.22
N GLU A 54 0.78 -13.11 -13.27
CA GLU A 54 -0.59 -12.91 -13.76
C GLU A 54 -1.40 -11.88 -12.97
N GLN A 55 -1.06 -11.63 -11.69
CA GLN A 55 -1.70 -10.59 -10.90
C GLN A 55 -1.51 -9.18 -11.46
N PHE A 56 -0.57 -8.98 -12.40
CA PHE A 56 -0.34 -7.69 -13.06
C PHE A 56 -1.06 -7.57 -14.41
N SER A 57 -1.81 -8.59 -14.85
CA SER A 57 -2.46 -8.61 -16.17
C SER A 57 -3.40 -7.43 -16.43
N HIS A 58 -4.03 -6.86 -15.39
CA HIS A 58 -4.94 -5.72 -15.47
C HIS A 58 -4.27 -4.35 -15.22
N VAL A 59 -2.96 -4.34 -14.94
CA VAL A 59 -2.22 -3.13 -14.58
C VAL A 59 -1.52 -2.57 -15.84
N PRO A 60 -1.56 -1.25 -16.10
CA PRO A 60 -0.91 -0.66 -17.25
C PRO A 60 0.61 -0.95 -17.27
N PRO A 61 1.16 -1.43 -18.40
CA PRO A 61 2.52 -1.92 -18.51
C PRO A 61 3.59 -0.85 -18.21
N GLU A 62 3.28 0.42 -18.44
CA GLU A 62 4.15 1.58 -18.26
C GLU A 62 4.33 2.00 -16.80
N LEU A 63 3.44 1.56 -15.90
CA LEU A 63 3.58 1.86 -14.48
C LEU A 63 4.82 1.17 -13.90
N THR A 64 5.48 1.83 -12.97
CA THR A 64 6.49 1.22 -12.12
C THR A 64 5.84 0.46 -10.97
N LEU A 65 6.57 -0.49 -10.36
CA LEU A 65 6.08 -1.24 -9.21
C LEU A 65 5.75 -0.35 -8.02
N VAL A 66 6.45 0.77 -7.83
CA VAL A 66 6.11 1.69 -6.75
C VAL A 66 4.86 2.51 -7.03
N GLN A 67 4.59 2.86 -8.30
CA GLN A 67 3.31 3.45 -8.69
C GLN A 67 2.18 2.44 -8.50
N TRP A 68 2.38 1.18 -8.92
CA TRP A 68 1.44 0.10 -8.64
C TRP A 68 1.16 -0.04 -7.14
N LEU A 69 2.20 -0.09 -6.31
CA LEU A 69 2.07 -0.18 -4.85
C LEU A 69 1.23 0.98 -4.30
N ALA A 70 1.48 2.21 -4.75
CA ALA A 70 0.81 3.41 -4.25
C ALA A 70 -0.65 3.59 -4.73
N MET A 71 -1.04 3.00 -5.86
CA MET A 71 -2.32 3.28 -6.51
C MET A 71 -3.40 2.26 -6.11
N PRO A 72 -4.48 2.67 -5.40
CA PRO A 72 -5.47 1.74 -4.85
C PRO A 72 -6.28 0.99 -5.91
N GLN A 73 -6.46 1.56 -7.11
CA GLN A 73 -7.30 0.97 -8.17
C GLN A 73 -6.75 -0.34 -8.76
N TRP A 74 -5.48 -0.66 -8.51
CA TRP A 74 -4.85 -1.89 -9.01
C TRP A 74 -4.90 -3.05 -8.02
N HIS A 75 -5.41 -2.81 -6.81
CA HIS A 75 -5.45 -3.79 -5.74
C HIS A 75 -6.87 -4.32 -5.51
N ASP A 76 -6.97 -5.47 -4.84
CA ASP A 76 -8.27 -6.05 -4.51
C ASP A 76 -9.04 -5.10 -3.60
N CYS A 77 -10.19 -4.65 -4.07
CA CYS A 77 -11.02 -3.70 -3.37
C CYS A 77 -11.86 -4.36 -2.27
N ARG A 78 -11.94 -5.69 -2.19
CA ARG A 78 -12.68 -6.38 -1.13
C ARG A 78 -11.88 -6.36 0.18
N PRO A 79 -12.53 -6.12 1.33
CA PRO A 79 -11.85 -6.15 2.62
C PRO A 79 -11.16 -7.50 2.89
N GLY A 80 -9.92 -7.45 3.39
CA GLY A 80 -9.13 -8.62 3.78
C GLY A 80 -8.60 -9.47 2.63
N CYS A 81 -8.80 -9.06 1.36
CA CYS A 81 -8.32 -9.76 0.17
C CYS A 81 -6.97 -9.22 -0.35
N THR A 82 -6.20 -8.49 0.47
CA THR A 82 -4.92 -7.88 0.10
C THR A 82 -3.88 -8.88 -0.42
N ALA A 83 -3.94 -10.13 0.03
CA ALA A 83 -3.03 -11.20 -0.39
C ALA A 83 -3.10 -11.52 -1.89
N SER A 84 -4.21 -11.17 -2.57
CA SER A 84 -4.36 -11.32 -4.03
C SER A 84 -3.29 -10.54 -4.83
N SER A 85 -2.68 -9.51 -4.23
CA SER A 85 -1.57 -8.74 -4.84
C SER A 85 -0.28 -9.55 -5.02
N GLY A 86 -0.11 -10.64 -4.28
CA GLY A 86 1.16 -11.39 -4.22
C GLY A 86 2.28 -10.66 -3.46
N LEU A 87 2.03 -9.50 -2.84
CA LEU A 87 3.04 -8.79 -2.05
C LEU A 87 3.39 -9.59 -0.78
N GLU A 88 4.65 -10.00 -0.67
CA GLU A 88 5.16 -10.76 0.47
C GLU A 88 5.97 -9.90 1.43
N ARG A 89 6.83 -9.02 0.91
CA ARG A 89 7.66 -8.12 1.72
C ARG A 89 7.82 -6.76 1.07
N VAL A 90 7.99 -5.74 1.92
CA VAL A 90 8.42 -4.39 1.52
C VAL A 90 9.59 -3.98 2.41
N HIS A 91 10.68 -3.57 1.79
CA HIS A 91 11.74 -2.81 2.44
C HIS A 91 11.41 -1.33 2.28
N ALA A 92 11.19 -0.63 3.40
CA ALA A 92 10.67 0.73 3.42
C ALA A 92 11.51 1.64 4.32
N LEU A 93 11.66 2.90 3.89
CA LEU A 93 12.14 4.01 4.68
C LEU A 93 10.95 4.79 5.25
N PHE A 94 10.95 4.97 6.57
CA PHE A 94 9.90 5.65 7.34
C PHE A 94 10.21 7.14 7.51
N ALA A 95 9.22 7.91 7.97
CA ALA A 95 9.33 9.35 8.13
C ALA A 95 10.39 9.78 9.18
N ASP A 96 10.73 8.90 10.12
CA ASP A 96 11.80 9.11 11.10
C ASP A 96 13.20 8.81 10.55
N GLY A 97 13.30 8.42 9.28
CA GLY A 97 14.55 8.07 8.61
C GLY A 97 15.04 6.65 8.85
N GLN A 98 14.32 5.83 9.64
CA GLN A 98 14.66 4.42 9.84
C GLN A 98 14.15 3.56 8.67
N THR A 99 14.84 2.44 8.43
CA THR A 99 14.44 1.45 7.42
C THR A 99 13.99 0.17 8.08
N ALA A 100 12.97 -0.47 7.52
CA ALA A 100 12.47 -1.76 7.97
C ALA A 100 12.09 -2.65 6.80
N VAL A 101 12.24 -3.96 7.00
CA VAL A 101 11.61 -4.97 6.15
C VAL A 101 10.34 -5.46 6.84
N LEU A 102 9.21 -5.25 6.19
CA LEU A 102 7.90 -5.70 6.64
C LEU A 102 7.43 -6.85 5.75
N GLY A 103 6.74 -7.82 6.33
CA GLY A 103 6.28 -9.03 5.66
C GLY A 103 5.23 -9.77 6.47
N GLY A 104 5.20 -11.10 6.33
CA GLY A 104 4.34 -11.97 7.13
C GLY A 104 4.51 -11.70 8.63
N PHE A 105 3.40 -11.62 9.36
CA PHE A 105 3.40 -11.33 10.78
C PHE A 105 2.90 -12.55 11.54
N GLY A 106 3.76 -13.10 12.39
CA GLY A 106 3.46 -14.32 13.14
C GLY A 106 4.63 -14.77 14.00
N VAL A 107 4.44 -15.90 14.69
CA VAL A 107 5.34 -16.39 15.76
C VAL A 107 6.78 -16.64 15.30
N ASN A 108 7.02 -16.81 14.00
CA ASN A 108 8.34 -17.12 13.43
C ASN A 108 9.01 -15.95 12.70
N ASP A 109 8.41 -14.75 12.66
CA ASP A 109 9.01 -13.57 12.01
C ASP A 109 9.35 -12.50 13.04
N GLU A 110 10.60 -12.53 13.53
CA GLU A 110 11.11 -11.57 14.51
C GLU A 110 11.59 -10.25 13.88
N SER A 111 11.65 -10.17 12.54
CA SER A 111 12.23 -9.03 11.81
C SER A 111 11.54 -7.69 12.12
N PRO A 112 10.18 -7.61 12.20
CA PRO A 112 9.49 -6.37 12.53
C PRO A 112 9.71 -5.90 13.98
N LEU A 113 10.02 -6.83 14.89
CA LEU A 113 10.16 -6.54 16.33
C LEU A 113 11.52 -5.94 16.70
N ARG A 114 12.44 -5.76 15.75
CA ARG A 114 13.78 -5.20 16.03
C ARG A 114 13.81 -3.66 16.05
N LEU A 115 12.77 -3.00 15.53
CA LEU A 115 12.68 -1.55 15.48
C LEU A 115 11.73 -1.01 16.55
N PRO A 116 12.19 -0.13 17.46
CA PRO A 116 11.34 0.45 18.51
C PRO A 116 10.12 1.23 17.96
N ALA A 117 10.24 1.79 16.76
CA ALA A 117 9.11 2.43 16.08
C ALA A 117 8.02 1.39 15.74
N LEU A 118 8.40 0.24 15.16
CA LEU A 118 7.47 -0.84 14.81
C LEU A 118 6.86 -1.52 16.04
N GLN A 119 7.62 -1.68 17.13
CA GLN A 119 7.11 -2.24 18.39
C GLN A 119 5.96 -1.43 18.98
N ARG A 120 5.94 -0.10 18.77
CA ARG A 120 4.83 0.77 19.19
C ARG A 120 3.73 0.86 18.14
N LEU A 121 4.12 0.92 16.86
CA LEU A 121 3.21 1.04 15.73
C LEU A 121 2.28 -0.17 15.62
N ILE A 122 2.82 -1.40 15.70
CA ILE A 122 2.04 -2.62 15.45
C ILE A 122 0.88 -2.75 16.46
N PRO A 123 1.08 -2.68 17.79
CA PRO A 123 -0.03 -2.71 18.75
C PRO A 123 -1.05 -1.59 18.49
N ALA A 124 -0.59 -0.36 18.21
CA ALA A 124 -1.48 0.76 17.92
C ALA A 124 -2.35 0.51 16.66
N LEU A 125 -1.82 -0.15 15.64
CA LEU A 125 -2.61 -0.54 14.46
C LEU A 125 -3.68 -1.58 14.79
N PHE A 126 -3.40 -2.56 15.65
CA PHE A 126 -4.40 -3.52 16.13
C PHE A 126 -5.44 -2.88 17.06
N GLU A 127 -5.04 -1.87 17.84
CA GLU A 127 -6.00 -1.06 18.61
C GLU A 127 -6.93 -0.28 17.68
N GLN A 128 -6.40 0.38 16.63
CA GLN A 128 -7.22 1.03 15.60
C GLN A 128 -8.17 0.04 14.91
N LEU A 129 -7.72 -1.19 14.62
CA LEU A 129 -8.56 -2.22 14.01
C LEU A 129 -9.80 -2.57 14.85
N SER A 130 -9.77 -2.30 16.16
CA SER A 130 -10.90 -2.51 17.08
C SER A 130 -11.90 -1.35 17.10
N ASP A 131 -11.64 -0.26 16.37
CA ASP A 131 -12.54 0.87 16.25
C ASP A 131 -13.85 0.46 15.53
N PRO A 132 -15.04 0.81 16.05
CA PRO A 132 -16.32 0.46 15.44
C PRO A 132 -16.49 0.92 13.99
N ASP A 133 -15.95 2.09 13.64
CA ASP A 133 -16.07 2.64 12.28
C ASP A 133 -15.16 1.86 11.31
N ILE A 134 -13.98 1.44 11.76
CA ILE A 134 -13.11 0.54 10.99
C ILE A 134 -13.75 -0.85 10.84
N ALA A 135 -14.36 -1.39 11.91
CA ALA A 135 -15.08 -2.64 11.85
C ALA A 135 -16.22 -2.59 10.83
N ARG A 136 -16.98 -1.49 10.80
CA ARG A 136 -18.01 -1.25 9.79
C ARG A 136 -17.44 -1.19 8.38
N CYS A 137 -16.30 -0.53 8.17
CA CYS A 137 -15.60 -0.52 6.87
C CYS A 137 -15.16 -1.93 6.43
N ALA A 138 -14.76 -2.79 7.36
CA ALA A 138 -14.35 -4.16 7.07
C ALA A 138 -15.51 -5.08 6.65
N ASP A 139 -16.75 -4.73 7.03
CA ASP A 139 -17.96 -5.47 6.67
C ASP A 139 -18.60 -5.00 5.35
N MET A 140 -18.05 -3.94 4.72
CA MET A 140 -18.53 -3.43 3.44
C MET A 140 -18.14 -4.32 2.25
N PRO A 141 -18.87 -4.27 1.12
CA PRO A 141 -18.49 -5.00 -0.09
C PRO A 141 -17.17 -4.51 -0.71
N ARG A 142 -16.76 -3.27 -0.38
CA ARG A 142 -15.53 -2.63 -0.82
C ARG A 142 -14.86 -1.93 0.35
N TRP A 143 -13.57 -2.12 0.52
CA TRP A 143 -12.75 -1.35 1.43
C TRP A 143 -12.74 0.12 1.01
N PRO A 144 -13.21 1.05 1.86
CA PRO A 144 -13.45 2.43 1.44
C PRO A 144 -12.29 3.38 1.74
N LEU A 145 -11.30 2.97 2.54
CA LEU A 145 -10.19 3.81 2.99
C LEU A 145 -8.95 3.61 2.11
N ALA A 146 -8.11 4.63 1.98
CA ALA A 146 -6.82 4.55 1.29
C ALA A 146 -5.86 3.59 1.99
N TYR A 147 -5.82 3.61 3.32
CA TYR A 147 -4.92 2.77 4.11
C TYR A 147 -5.55 1.41 4.41
N ARG A 148 -4.85 0.33 4.03
CA ARG A 148 -5.34 -1.05 4.03
C ARG A 148 -5.23 -1.73 5.39
N LEU A 149 -5.83 -1.12 6.41
CA LEU A 149 -5.83 -1.69 7.76
C LEU A 149 -6.53 -3.07 7.81
N ASP A 150 -7.42 -3.35 6.85
CA ASP A 150 -8.00 -4.67 6.62
C ASP A 150 -6.98 -5.79 6.35
N ALA A 151 -5.74 -5.47 5.97
CA ALA A 151 -4.64 -6.44 5.86
C ALA A 151 -4.31 -7.13 7.21
N LEU A 152 -4.71 -6.54 8.33
CA LEU A 152 -4.57 -7.13 9.67
C LEU A 152 -5.68 -8.11 10.04
N LYS A 153 -6.75 -8.19 9.22
CA LYS A 153 -7.84 -9.15 9.34
C LYS A 153 -8.05 -9.86 7.99
N PRO A 154 -7.05 -10.61 7.52
CA PRO A 154 -7.10 -11.21 6.19
C PRO A 154 -8.25 -12.21 6.07
N GLN A 155 -8.94 -12.18 4.94
CA GLN A 155 -9.83 -13.26 4.50
C GLN A 155 -9.06 -14.32 3.71
N LEU A 156 -7.91 -13.94 3.13
CA LEU A 156 -7.04 -14.80 2.35
C LEU A 156 -5.61 -14.75 2.90
N GLY A 157 -5.07 -15.92 3.27
CA GLY A 157 -3.72 -16.05 3.80
C GLY A 157 -3.56 -15.56 5.24
N ASP A 158 -2.30 -15.40 5.67
CA ASP A 158 -1.93 -14.91 7.00
C ASP A 158 -1.74 -13.38 7.00
N ILE A 159 -1.70 -12.79 8.19
CA ILE A 159 -1.43 -11.36 8.37
C ILE A 159 -0.07 -11.01 7.74
N ASN A 160 -0.04 -9.95 6.95
CA ASN A 160 1.19 -9.45 6.33
C ASN A 160 1.23 -7.91 6.41
N LEU A 161 2.18 -7.38 7.18
CA LEU A 161 2.32 -5.93 7.39
C LEU A 161 2.74 -5.17 6.13
N ALA A 162 3.40 -5.82 5.17
CA ALA A 162 3.74 -5.18 3.90
C ALA A 162 2.48 -4.76 3.12
N GLN A 163 1.39 -5.51 3.29
CA GLN A 163 0.14 -5.29 2.57
C GLN A 163 -0.65 -4.08 3.06
N LEU A 164 -0.30 -3.52 4.22
CA LEU A 164 -0.82 -2.22 4.69
C LEU A 164 -0.51 -1.08 3.71
N PHE A 165 0.56 -1.23 2.90
CA PHE A 165 1.03 -0.20 1.96
C PHE A 165 0.41 -0.27 0.58
N LEU A 166 -0.44 -1.27 0.30
CA LEU A 166 -1.16 -1.34 -0.97
C LEU A 166 -2.14 -0.16 -1.05
N GLY A 167 -2.00 0.69 -2.06
CA GLY A 167 -2.85 1.86 -2.26
C GLY A 167 -2.53 3.05 -1.37
N HIS A 168 -1.39 3.07 -0.67
CA HIS A 168 -1.06 4.12 0.30
C HIS A 168 -0.74 5.50 -0.31
N GLY A 169 -0.80 5.67 -1.63
CA GLY A 169 -0.55 6.95 -2.31
C GLY A 169 0.88 7.51 -2.18
N GLY A 170 1.83 6.75 -1.60
CA GLY A 170 3.15 7.29 -1.25
C GLY A 170 3.15 8.16 0.01
N THR A 171 2.14 8.03 0.88
CA THR A 171 1.95 8.91 2.05
C THR A 171 2.43 8.30 3.37
N LEU A 172 2.68 6.99 3.45
CA LEU A 172 3.10 6.34 4.70
C LEU A 172 4.60 6.02 4.75
N VAL A 173 5.16 5.55 3.63
CA VAL A 173 6.52 5.05 3.55
C VAL A 173 7.11 5.27 2.16
N TRP A 174 8.44 5.32 2.10
CA TRP A 174 9.20 5.27 0.86
C TRP A 174 9.65 3.83 0.58
N CYS A 175 9.17 3.25 -0.52
CA CYS A 175 9.52 1.87 -0.89
C CYS A 175 10.92 1.79 -1.51
N GLN A 176 11.76 0.89 -0.98
CA GLN A 176 13.12 0.65 -1.44
C GLN A 176 13.22 -0.67 -2.23
N GLU A 177 12.51 -1.72 -1.79
CA GLU A 177 12.49 -3.04 -2.42
C GLU A 177 11.17 -3.75 -2.13
N LEU A 178 10.74 -4.63 -3.04
CA LEU A 178 9.56 -5.48 -2.89
C LEU A 178 9.95 -6.94 -3.05
N VAL A 179 9.30 -7.83 -2.29
CA VAL A 179 9.27 -9.26 -2.63
C VAL A 179 7.86 -9.60 -3.06
N ILE A 180 7.77 -10.11 -4.28
CA ILE A 180 6.50 -10.40 -4.94
C ILE A 180 6.46 -11.89 -5.26
N ARG A 181 5.44 -12.57 -4.74
CA ARG A 181 5.09 -13.93 -5.08
C ARG A 181 4.29 -13.95 -6.36
N ARG A 182 4.59 -14.93 -7.21
CA ARG A 182 3.85 -15.20 -8.44
C ARG A 182 2.48 -15.79 -8.10
N MET A 183 1.42 -15.12 -8.55
CA MET A 183 0.06 -15.64 -8.46
C MET A 183 -0.25 -16.45 -9.72
N ARG A 184 -0.94 -17.58 -9.56
CA ARG A 184 -1.24 -18.49 -10.69
C ARG A 184 -2.24 -17.90 -11.69
N TYR A 185 -3.10 -16.99 -11.23
CA TYR A 185 -4.10 -16.29 -12.01
C TYR A 185 -4.43 -14.97 -11.31
N ASN A 186 -5.02 -14.04 -12.06
CA ASN A 186 -5.52 -12.80 -11.51
C ASN A 186 -6.86 -13.02 -10.78
N ALA A 187 -6.85 -12.87 -9.46
CA ALA A 187 -8.04 -12.99 -8.61
C ALA A 187 -8.53 -11.63 -8.08
N ILE A 188 -7.90 -10.53 -8.51
CA ILE A 188 -8.16 -9.19 -8.00
C ILE A 188 -9.52 -8.70 -8.51
N VAL A 189 -10.34 -8.22 -7.58
CA VAL A 189 -11.63 -7.58 -7.87
C VAL A 189 -11.48 -6.07 -7.65
N THR A 190 -11.85 -5.25 -8.63
CA THR A 190 -11.70 -3.79 -8.58
C THR A 190 -13.02 -3.01 -8.74
N ASP A 191 -14.10 -3.71 -9.08
CA ASP A 191 -15.37 -3.14 -9.52
C ASP A 191 -16.49 -3.22 -8.47
N ALA A 192 -16.19 -3.62 -7.23
CA ALA A 192 -17.17 -3.61 -6.16
C ALA A 192 -17.64 -2.17 -5.86
N VAL A 193 -18.95 -2.01 -5.67
CA VAL A 193 -19.60 -0.72 -5.49
C VAL A 193 -20.18 -0.62 -4.09
N LEU A 194 -19.94 0.52 -3.43
CA LEU A 194 -20.56 0.86 -2.15
C LEU A 194 -22.03 1.28 -2.35
N SER A 195 -22.86 1.05 -1.34
CA SER A 195 -24.20 1.67 -1.33
C SER A 195 -24.10 3.19 -1.11
N ASP A 196 -25.18 3.94 -1.37
CA ASP A 196 -25.23 5.38 -1.02
C ASP A 196 -25.05 5.59 0.49
N ALA A 197 -25.67 4.75 1.32
CA ALA A 197 -25.56 4.83 2.77
C ALA A 197 -24.12 4.57 3.27
N ASP A 198 -23.38 3.68 2.60
CA ASP A 198 -21.97 3.43 2.91
C ASP A 198 -21.10 4.61 2.48
N ARG A 199 -21.36 5.20 1.30
CA ARG A 199 -20.66 6.40 0.84
C ARG A 199 -20.84 7.57 1.80
N ASP A 200 -22.07 7.82 2.24
CA ASP A 200 -22.39 8.90 3.17
C ASP A 200 -21.69 8.71 4.53
N PHE A 201 -21.68 7.47 5.03
CA PHE A 201 -20.94 7.13 6.24
C PHE A 201 -19.43 7.38 6.09
N VAL A 202 -18.82 6.86 5.03
CA VAL A 202 -17.38 7.00 4.77
C VAL A 202 -17.00 8.48 4.65
N ALA A 203 -17.80 9.29 3.95
CA ALA A 203 -17.57 10.72 3.83
C ALA A 203 -17.47 11.41 5.20
N GLY A 204 -18.24 10.96 6.19
CA GLY A 204 -18.22 11.48 7.56
C GLY A 204 -17.03 11.05 8.42
N VAL A 205 -16.42 9.89 8.16
CA VAL A 205 -15.40 9.29 9.06
C VAL A 205 -13.99 9.21 8.47
N HIS A 206 -13.85 9.21 7.13
CA HIS A 206 -12.58 8.89 6.47
C HIS A 206 -11.42 9.76 6.94
N HIS A 207 -11.61 11.08 7.03
CA HIS A 207 -10.54 12.02 7.40
C HIS A 207 -10.01 11.75 8.82
N HIS A 208 -10.90 11.41 9.76
CA HIS A 208 -10.49 11.09 11.13
C HIS A 208 -9.68 9.77 11.16
N ILE A 209 -10.20 8.72 10.53
CA ILE A 209 -9.58 7.39 10.55
C ILE A 209 -8.22 7.42 9.84
N GLU A 210 -8.17 7.97 8.63
CA GLU A 210 -6.93 8.06 7.87
C GLU A 210 -5.92 9.01 8.52
N GLY A 211 -6.39 10.10 9.13
CA GLY A 211 -5.56 10.99 9.93
C GLY A 211 -4.89 10.27 11.11
N ASN A 212 -5.65 9.45 11.84
CA ASN A 212 -5.12 8.66 12.96
C ASN A 212 -4.06 7.67 12.48
N ILE A 213 -4.34 6.92 11.42
CA ILE A 213 -3.37 5.95 10.85
C ILE A 213 -2.13 6.68 10.35
N LYS A 214 -2.28 7.79 9.62
CA LYS A 214 -1.17 8.61 9.11
C LYS A 214 -0.28 9.12 10.24
N ALA A 215 -0.87 9.56 11.35
CA ALA A 215 -0.14 10.05 12.52
C ALA A 215 0.72 8.96 13.19
N LEU A 216 0.36 7.68 13.05
CA LEU A 216 1.18 6.57 13.54
C LEU A 216 2.45 6.36 12.69
N PHE A 217 2.37 6.52 11.37
CA PHE A 217 3.51 6.34 10.45
C PHE A 217 4.37 7.60 10.28
N ASP A 218 3.75 8.77 10.31
CA ASP A 218 4.39 10.04 10.01
C ASP A 218 3.82 11.16 10.90
N PRO A 219 4.16 11.15 12.21
CA PRO A 219 3.70 12.17 13.16
C PRO A 219 4.25 13.57 12.85
N GLY A 220 5.36 13.64 12.10
CA GLY A 220 5.97 14.91 11.68
C GLY A 220 5.34 15.50 10.41
N GLY A 221 4.47 14.75 9.72
CA GLY A 221 3.86 15.18 8.46
C GLY A 221 4.87 15.40 7.33
N LEU A 222 5.94 14.60 7.27
CA LEU A 222 6.98 14.66 6.23
C LEU A 222 6.44 14.26 4.85
N PHE A 223 5.63 13.20 4.79
CA PHE A 223 4.89 12.79 3.61
C PHE A 223 3.59 13.57 3.51
N VAL A 224 3.16 13.83 2.27
CA VAL A 224 1.89 14.52 1.99
C VAL A 224 0.71 13.74 2.58
N TYR A 225 -0.33 14.47 2.98
CA TYR A 225 -1.59 13.88 3.36
C TYR A 225 -2.45 13.57 2.11
N PRO A 226 -3.36 12.58 2.17
CA PRO A 226 -4.24 12.27 1.05
C PRO A 226 -5.08 13.45 0.56
N ASP A 227 -5.51 14.34 1.46
CA ASP A 227 -6.29 15.55 1.15
C ASP A 227 -5.45 16.69 0.54
N GLU A 228 -4.11 16.60 0.62
CA GLU A 228 -3.17 17.49 -0.08
C GLU A 228 -2.93 17.06 -1.54
N LEU A 229 -3.54 15.95 -1.96
CA LEU A 229 -3.51 15.45 -3.33
C LEU A 229 -4.85 15.72 -4.00
N LEU A 230 -4.84 16.54 -5.06
CA LEU A 230 -5.98 16.63 -5.95
C LEU A 230 -6.27 15.23 -6.53
N PRO A 231 -7.54 14.84 -6.68
CA PRO A 231 -7.89 13.63 -7.40
C PRO A 231 -7.22 13.71 -8.76
N GLY A 232 -6.21 12.88 -8.97
CA GLY A 232 -5.48 12.87 -10.22
C GLY A 232 -6.48 12.57 -11.32
N SER A 233 -6.45 13.38 -12.38
CA SER A 233 -6.94 12.99 -13.70
C SER A 233 -6.05 11.86 -14.23
N ALA A 234 -6.01 10.73 -13.53
CA ALA A 234 -5.56 9.47 -14.07
C ALA A 234 -6.56 9.11 -15.17
N GLY A 235 -6.04 8.96 -16.39
CA GLY A 235 -6.81 8.89 -17.62
C GLY A 235 -8.05 8.00 -17.54
N ARG A 236 -9.14 8.51 -18.12
CA ARG A 236 -10.14 7.64 -18.75
C ARG A 236 -9.49 6.82 -19.86
#